data_AF-X0RUA4-F1
#
_entry.id   AF-X0RUA4-F1
#
_cell.length_a   1.000
_cell.length_b   1.000
_cell.length_c   1.000
_cell.angle_alpha   90.00
_cell.angle_beta   90.00
_cell.angle_gamma   90.00
#
_symmetry.space_group_name_H-M   'P 1'
#
loop_
_entity.id
_entity.type
_entity.pdbx_description
1 polymer ?
#
loop_
_entity_poly.entity_id
_entity_poly.type
_entity_poly.pdbx_seq_one_letter_code
_entity_poly.pdbx_strand_id
1 'polypeptide(L)'
;MEKRQKYLLILIISVCFGILAISLLYIINLDVMATTITTIDGAFPVLIALIVRITVLVGMAIYLFNRWFSQEEIYTSDLPFLFGMFFTLLAFGKLLDILTNFLYPSVATDIYLMYLKIRQLSVIGTLAPMVFLSIMMIIIFLQANGKIKKYNDPRERNIFSLQILIIIAVVEAILIIITPNTTIAGINFAIFVMLSLLVTTWM
;
A
#
# COMPACT_ATOMS: atom_id res chain seq x y z
N MET A 1 -22.18 19.82 -1.46
CA MET A 1 -21.98 18.35 -1.43
C MET A 1 -22.06 17.89 0.01
N GLU A 2 -22.88 16.88 0.26
CA GLU A 2 -22.92 16.19 1.54
C GLU A 2 -21.53 15.55 1.82
N LYS A 3 -21.06 15.56 3.08
CA LYS A 3 -19.71 15.10 3.47
C LYS A 3 -19.35 13.73 2.85
N ARG A 4 -20.33 12.84 2.79
CA ARG A 4 -20.26 11.49 2.19
C ARG A 4 -19.96 11.50 0.69
N GLN A 5 -20.65 12.34 -0.08
CA GLN A 5 -20.41 12.50 -1.52
C GLN A 5 -19.00 13.01 -1.80
N LYS A 6 -18.49 13.91 -0.96
CA LYS A 6 -17.12 14.43 -1.09
C LYS A 6 -16.08 13.32 -0.88
N TYR A 7 -16.24 12.49 0.15
CA TYR A 7 -15.32 11.36 0.38
C TYR A 7 -15.38 10.31 -0.72
N LEU A 8 -16.59 9.97 -1.18
CA LEU A 8 -16.77 9.05 -2.30
C LEU A 8 -16.08 9.56 -3.56
N LEU A 9 -16.26 10.85 -3.88
CA LEU A 9 -15.63 11.47 -5.04
C LEU A 9 -14.10 11.42 -4.94
N ILE A 10 -13.53 11.79 -3.78
CA ILE A 10 -12.08 11.73 -3.55
C ILE A 10 -11.56 10.30 -3.71
N LEU A 11 -12.25 9.32 -3.14
CA LEU A 11 -11.88 7.91 -3.25
C LEU A 11 -11.88 7.46 -4.70
N ILE A 12 -12.97 7.70 -5.44
CA ILE A 12 -13.09 7.33 -6.85
C ILE A 12 -11.98 7.98 -7.69
N ILE A 13 -11.78 9.30 -7.54
CA ILE A 13 -10.72 10.01 -8.27
C ILE A 13 -9.34 9.41 -7.97
N SER A 14 -9.04 9.12 -6.70
CA SER A 14 -7.75 8.52 -6.31
C SER A 14 -7.55 7.12 -6.91
N VAL A 15 -8.59 6.28 -6.91
CA VAL A 15 -8.56 4.94 -7.51
C VAL A 15 -8.42 5.04 -9.03
N CYS A 16 -9.17 5.91 -9.69
CA CYS A 16 -9.05 6.14 -11.13
C CYS A 16 -7.65 6.60 -11.53
N PHE A 17 -7.04 7.49 -10.74
CA PHE A 17 -5.65 7.93 -10.99
C PHE A 17 -4.66 6.78 -10.83
N GLY A 18 -4.84 5.93 -9.81
CA GLY A 18 -4.02 4.73 -9.62
C GLY A 18 -4.15 3.72 -10.76
N ILE A 19 -5.38 3.47 -11.22
CA ILE A 19 -5.66 2.62 -12.39
C ILE A 19 -4.95 3.18 -13.62
N LEU A 20 -5.12 4.48 -13.90
CA LEU A 20 -4.50 5.13 -15.06
C LEU A 20 -2.97 5.04 -15.02
N ALA A 21 -2.36 5.30 -13.86
CA ALA A 21 -0.91 5.19 -13.68
C ALA A 21 -0.41 3.76 -13.96
N ILE A 22 -1.07 2.73 -13.40
CA ILE A 22 -0.69 1.34 -13.63
C ILE A 22 -0.94 0.92 -15.07
N SER A 23 -2.08 1.29 -15.66
CA SER A 23 -2.38 0.99 -17.06
C SER A 23 -1.32 1.57 -18.00
N LEU A 24 -0.85 2.80 -17.75
CA LEU A 24 0.24 3.39 -18.53
C LEU A 24 1.53 2.57 -18.41
N LEU A 25 1.90 2.12 -17.20
CA LEU A 25 3.08 1.26 -17.03
C LEU A 25 2.94 -0.06 -17.79
N TYR A 26 1.75 -0.66 -17.80
CA TYR A 26 1.50 -1.90 -18.55
C TYR A 26 1.55 -1.67 -20.06
N ILE A 27 0.99 -0.57 -20.57
CA ILE A 27 1.02 -0.23 -22.00
C ILE A 27 2.47 -0.06 -22.49
N ILE A 28 3.30 0.66 -21.71
CA ILE A 28 4.72 0.89 -22.05
C ILE A 28 5.52 -0.42 -22.12
N ASN A 29 5.15 -1.42 -21.33
CA ASN A 29 5.89 -2.68 -21.19
C ASN A 29 5.21 -3.88 -21.83
N LEU A 30 4.15 -3.65 -22.63
CA LEU A 30 3.28 -4.72 -23.13
C LEU A 30 4.05 -5.76 -23.94
N ASP A 31 4.94 -5.31 -24.84
CA ASP A 31 5.72 -6.18 -25.72
C ASP A 31 6.69 -7.08 -24.94
N VAL A 32 7.32 -6.51 -23.90
CA VAL A 32 8.24 -7.23 -23.02
C VAL A 32 7.46 -8.30 -22.23
N MET A 33 6.30 -7.93 -21.68
CA MET A 33 5.45 -8.87 -20.96
C MET A 33 4.94 -10.00 -21.86
N ALA A 34 4.49 -9.69 -23.08
CA ALA A 34 4.01 -10.68 -24.04
C ALA A 34 5.12 -11.68 -24.43
N THR A 35 6.34 -11.18 -24.59
CA THR A 35 7.53 -12.03 -24.83
C THR A 35 7.77 -12.94 -23.62
N THR A 36 7.84 -12.39 -22.40
CA THR A 36 8.07 -13.19 -21.19
C THR A 36 7.01 -14.29 -20.99
N ILE A 37 5.73 -14.01 -21.30
CA ILE A 37 4.64 -15.00 -21.21
C ILE A 37 4.85 -16.18 -22.16
N THR A 38 5.36 -15.93 -23.37
CA THR A 38 5.53 -16.97 -24.38
C THR A 38 6.86 -17.72 -24.26
N THR A 39 7.88 -17.10 -23.65
CA THR A 39 9.22 -17.69 -23.50
C THR A 39 9.42 -18.45 -22.20
N ILE A 40 8.71 -18.09 -21.12
CA ILE A 40 8.88 -18.72 -19.81
C ILE A 40 7.76 -19.74 -19.57
N ASP A 41 8.15 -21.01 -19.50
CA ASP A 41 7.25 -22.10 -19.17
C ASP A 41 6.57 -21.87 -17.81
N GLY A 42 5.25 -22.01 -17.78
CA GLY A 42 4.44 -21.82 -16.58
C GLY A 42 4.12 -20.36 -16.23
N ALA A 43 4.63 -19.36 -16.97
CA ALA A 43 4.31 -17.96 -16.71
C ALA A 43 2.81 -17.64 -16.82
N PHE A 44 2.12 -18.26 -17.79
CA PHE A 44 0.69 -18.05 -18.00
C PHE A 44 -0.19 -18.58 -16.84
N PRO A 45 -0.04 -19.83 -16.36
CA PRO A 45 -0.71 -20.29 -15.13
C PRO A 45 -0.45 -19.40 -13.90
N VAL A 46 0.79 -18.93 -13.71
CA VAL A 46 1.14 -18.03 -12.60
C VAL A 46 0.40 -16.69 -12.73
N LEU A 47 0.32 -16.12 -13.93
CA LEU A 47 -0.43 -14.89 -14.20
C LEU A 47 -1.91 -15.04 -13.82
N ILE A 48 -2.55 -16.14 -14.21
CA ILE A 48 -3.95 -16.43 -13.85
C ILE A 48 -4.12 -16.46 -12.32
N ALA A 49 -3.25 -17.19 -11.62
CA ALA A 49 -3.31 -17.28 -10.15
C ALA A 49 -3.17 -15.91 -9.48
N LEU A 50 -2.29 -15.05 -10.00
CA LEU A 50 -2.10 -13.69 -9.50
C LEU A 50 -3.33 -12.80 -9.78
N ILE A 51 -3.96 -12.92 -10.96
CA ILE A 51 -5.19 -12.19 -11.28
C ILE A 51 -6.33 -12.60 -10.32
N VAL A 52 -6.54 -13.90 -10.10
CA VAL A 52 -7.55 -14.39 -9.15
C VAL A 52 -7.33 -13.80 -7.75
N ARG A 53 -6.07 -13.79 -7.28
CA ARG A 53 -5.72 -13.20 -5.99
C ARG A 53 -6.06 -11.71 -5.93
N ILE A 54 -5.75 -10.94 -6.98
CA ILE A 54 -6.06 -9.51 -7.04
C ILE A 54 -7.57 -9.28 -7.01
N THR A 55 -8.35 -10.08 -7.73
CA THR A 55 -9.82 -10.00 -7.71
C THR A 55 -10.38 -10.19 -6.30
N VAL A 56 -9.85 -11.15 -5.53
CA VAL A 56 -10.24 -11.33 -4.12
C VAL A 56 -9.92 -10.10 -3.28
N LEU A 57 -8.73 -9.51 -3.44
CA LEU A 57 -8.33 -8.29 -2.71
C LEU A 57 -9.25 -7.10 -3.04
N VAL A 58 -9.59 -6.92 -4.32
CA VAL A 58 -10.52 -5.89 -4.78
C VAL A 58 -11.92 -6.12 -4.18
N GLY A 59 -12.40 -7.36 -4.16
CA GLY A 59 -13.66 -7.73 -3.51
C GLY A 59 -13.69 -7.37 -2.02
N MET A 60 -12.61 -7.65 -1.29
CA MET A 60 -12.46 -7.25 0.11
C MET A 60 -12.49 -5.73 0.30
N ALA A 61 -11.77 -4.98 -0.55
CA ALA A 61 -11.76 -3.52 -0.50
C ALA A 61 -13.16 -2.94 -0.72
N ILE A 62 -13.88 -3.41 -1.74
CA ILE A 62 -15.26 -2.98 -2.06
C ILE A 62 -16.19 -3.27 -0.88
N TYR A 63 -16.14 -4.49 -0.32
CA TYR A 63 -16.96 -4.86 0.83
C TYR A 63 -16.74 -3.91 2.03
N LEU A 64 -15.48 -3.60 2.33
CA LEU A 64 -15.11 -2.74 3.45
C LEU A 64 -15.51 -1.28 3.25
N PHE A 65 -15.32 -0.74 2.04
CA PHE A 65 -15.81 0.61 1.73
C PHE A 65 -17.33 0.69 1.76
N ASN A 66 -18.05 -0.32 1.27
CA ASN A 66 -19.52 -0.36 1.38
C ASN A 66 -19.96 -0.34 2.85
N ARG A 67 -19.29 -1.11 3.71
CA ARG A 67 -19.54 -1.10 5.15
C ARG A 67 -19.21 0.25 5.77
N TRP A 68 -18.08 0.86 5.42
CA TRP A 68 -17.71 2.21 5.87
C TRP A 68 -18.76 3.25 5.49
N PHE A 69 -19.18 3.25 4.22
CA PHE A 69 -20.20 4.19 3.77
C PHE A 69 -21.53 3.98 4.47
N SER A 70 -21.90 2.76 4.88
CA SER A 70 -23.17 2.47 5.57
C SER A 70 -23.29 3.04 6.99
N GLN A 71 -22.21 3.58 7.57
CA GLN A 71 -22.21 4.14 8.92
C GLN A 71 -22.94 5.49 8.99
N GLU A 72 -23.58 5.78 10.13
CA GLU A 72 -24.27 7.05 10.39
C GLU A 72 -23.30 8.24 10.36
N GLU A 73 -22.15 8.07 11.01
CA GLU A 73 -21.04 9.01 10.97
C GLU A 73 -19.83 8.37 10.28
N ILE A 74 -19.15 9.16 9.45
CA ILE A 74 -18.06 8.69 8.61
C ILE A 74 -16.76 9.39 9.03
N TYR A 75 -15.79 8.59 9.46
CA TYR A 75 -14.44 9.02 9.81
C TYR A 75 -13.38 8.21 9.03
N THR A 76 -12.30 8.87 8.61
CA THR A 76 -11.18 8.21 7.90
C THR A 76 -10.27 7.42 8.84
N SER A 77 -10.53 7.46 10.15
CA SER A 77 -9.87 6.63 11.15
C SER A 77 -10.63 5.32 11.42
N ASP A 78 -11.80 5.13 10.81
CA ASP A 78 -12.62 3.94 11.05
C ASP A 78 -11.95 2.70 10.45
N LEU A 79 -12.03 1.57 11.16
CA LEU A 79 -11.43 0.30 10.73
C LEU A 79 -11.87 -0.11 9.32
N PRO A 80 -13.16 -0.05 8.94
CA PRO A 80 -13.57 -0.39 7.57
C PRO A 80 -12.89 0.45 6.51
N PHE A 81 -12.66 1.75 6.76
CA PHE A 81 -11.94 2.61 5.83
C PHE A 81 -10.46 2.26 5.75
N LEU A 82 -9.79 2.11 6.89
CA LEU A 82 -8.35 1.82 6.93
C LEU A 82 -8.03 0.48 6.27
N PHE A 83 -8.81 -0.56 6.54
CA PHE A 83 -8.66 -1.85 5.87
C PHE A 83 -9.06 -1.78 4.40
N GLY A 84 -10.12 -1.03 4.04
CA GLY A 84 -10.49 -0.80 2.63
C GLY A 84 -9.33 -0.19 1.84
N MET A 85 -8.70 0.86 2.38
CA MET A 85 -7.50 1.49 1.82
C MET A 85 -6.32 0.54 1.74
N PHE A 86 -6.07 -0.25 2.79
CA PHE A 86 -5.04 -1.29 2.80
C PHE A 86 -5.21 -2.26 1.63
N PHE A 87 -6.41 -2.82 1.44
CA PHE A 87 -6.67 -3.78 0.36
C PHE A 87 -6.60 -3.15 -1.03
N THR A 88 -7.05 -1.91 -1.20
CA THR A 88 -6.91 -1.18 -2.47
C THR A 88 -5.44 -0.97 -2.84
N LEU A 89 -4.63 -0.48 -1.90
CA LEU A 89 -3.20 -0.26 -2.13
C LEU A 89 -2.46 -1.58 -2.33
N LEU A 90 -2.85 -2.64 -1.61
CA LEU A 90 -2.29 -3.97 -1.80
C LEU A 90 -2.63 -4.54 -3.19
N ALA A 91 -3.84 -4.30 -3.71
CA ALA A 91 -4.21 -4.71 -5.06
C ALA A 91 -3.33 -4.02 -6.12
N PHE A 92 -3.10 -2.71 -5.98
CA PHE A 92 -2.16 -1.97 -6.82
C PHE A 92 -0.72 -2.47 -6.68
N GLY A 93 -0.26 -2.72 -5.46
CA GLY A 93 1.04 -3.33 -5.21
C GLY A 93 1.21 -4.70 -5.87
N LYS A 94 0.14 -5.50 -5.92
CA LYS A 94 0.14 -6.82 -6.59
C LYS A 94 0.17 -6.71 -8.12
N LEU A 95 -0.46 -5.69 -8.70
CA LEU A 95 -0.29 -5.38 -10.12
C LEU A 95 1.16 -4.99 -10.42
N LEU A 96 1.80 -4.19 -9.57
CA LEU A 96 3.23 -3.88 -9.70
C LEU A 96 4.13 -5.11 -9.49
N ASP A 97 3.77 -6.04 -8.59
CA ASP A 97 4.47 -7.32 -8.45
C ASP A 97 4.38 -8.15 -9.75
N ILE A 98 3.22 -8.20 -10.43
CA ILE A 98 3.09 -8.85 -11.74
C ILE A 98 4.03 -8.16 -12.73
N LEU A 99 3.91 -6.84 -12.90
CA LEU A 99 4.73 -6.09 -13.85
C LEU A 99 6.23 -6.34 -13.63
N THR A 100 6.71 -6.18 -12.39
CA THR A 100 8.13 -6.38 -12.05
C THR A 100 8.60 -7.81 -12.30
N ASN A 101 7.81 -8.83 -11.94
CA ASN A 101 8.19 -10.23 -12.18
C ASN A 101 8.31 -10.56 -13.66
N PHE A 102 7.43 -10.02 -14.50
CA PHE A 102 7.46 -10.25 -15.96
C PHE A 102 8.55 -9.43 -16.67
N LEU A 103 8.98 -8.31 -16.07
CA LEU A 103 10.08 -7.50 -16.57
C LEU A 103 11.45 -8.07 -16.19
N TYR A 104 11.61 -8.60 -14.98
CA TYR A 104 12.88 -9.09 -14.45
C TYR A 104 13.77 -9.88 -15.43
N PRO A 105 13.26 -10.87 -16.19
CA PRO A 105 14.10 -11.67 -17.09
C PRO A 105 14.53 -10.92 -18.37
N SER A 106 13.87 -9.82 -18.71
CA SER A 106 13.88 -9.27 -20.08
C SER A 106 14.37 -7.82 -20.17
N VAL A 107 14.51 -7.09 -19.05
CA VAL A 107 15.02 -5.71 -19.03
C VAL A 107 16.38 -5.59 -18.33
N ALA A 108 17.14 -4.56 -18.71
CA ALA A 108 18.39 -4.21 -18.05
C ALA A 108 18.20 -3.95 -16.55
N THR A 109 19.21 -4.29 -15.76
CA THR A 109 19.16 -4.21 -14.28
C THR A 109 18.82 -2.81 -13.76
N ASP A 110 19.30 -1.75 -14.40
CA ASP A 110 19.03 -0.37 -13.99
C ASP A 110 17.56 0.02 -14.21
N ILE A 111 16.98 -0.42 -15.34
CA ILE A 111 15.57 -0.23 -15.65
C ILE A 111 14.72 -1.02 -14.65
N TYR A 112 15.07 -2.28 -14.39
CA TYR A 112 14.39 -3.11 -13.41
C TYR A 112 14.44 -2.49 -12.00
N LEU A 113 15.57 -1.93 -11.59
CA LEU A 113 15.73 -1.25 -10.31
C LEU A 113 14.77 -0.07 -10.16
N MET A 114 14.51 0.68 -11.24
CA MET A 114 13.51 1.77 -11.23
C MET A 114 12.10 1.23 -10.90
N TYR A 115 11.66 0.16 -11.55
CA TYR A 115 10.37 -0.46 -11.25
C TYR A 115 10.32 -1.05 -9.83
N LEU A 116 11.42 -1.62 -9.36
CA LEU A 116 11.54 -2.14 -8.00
C LEU A 116 11.37 -1.01 -6.96
N LYS A 117 11.96 0.17 -7.20
CA LYS A 117 11.78 1.36 -6.33
C LYS A 117 10.32 1.83 -6.32
N ILE A 118 9.66 1.90 -7.47
CA ILE A 118 8.22 2.25 -7.55
C ILE A 118 7.39 1.25 -6.73
N ARG A 119 7.68 -0.04 -6.87
CA ARG A 119 7.02 -1.10 -6.10
C ARG A 119 7.26 -0.96 -4.60
N GLN A 120 8.49 -0.67 -4.17
CA GLN A 120 8.81 -0.47 -2.74
C GLN A 120 8.06 0.73 -2.16
N LEU A 121 7.93 1.84 -2.91
CA LEU A 121 7.12 2.99 -2.48
C LEU A 121 5.63 2.61 -2.33
N SER A 122 5.11 1.78 -3.23
CA SER A 122 3.73 1.25 -3.10
C SER A 122 3.53 0.42 -1.83
N VAL A 123 4.57 -0.27 -1.35
CA VAL A 123 4.51 -1.09 -0.13
C VAL A 123 4.41 -0.20 1.11
N ILE A 124 5.17 0.90 1.17
CA ILE A 124 5.02 1.92 2.22
C ILE A 124 3.57 2.40 2.29
N GLY A 125 3.00 2.76 1.13
CA GLY A 125 1.60 3.19 1.03
C GLY A 125 0.64 2.11 1.54
N THR A 126 0.88 0.84 1.18
CA THR A 126 0.04 -0.29 1.63
C THR A 126 0.07 -0.45 3.15
N LEU A 127 1.23 -0.27 3.79
CA LEU A 127 1.40 -0.46 5.23
C LEU A 127 0.95 0.76 6.03
N ALA A 128 0.87 1.93 5.41
CA ALA A 128 0.53 3.18 6.07
C ALA A 128 -0.79 3.15 6.90
N PRO A 129 -1.92 2.61 6.40
CA PRO A 129 -3.14 2.49 7.21
C PRO A 129 -2.96 1.64 8.46
N MET A 130 -2.16 0.56 8.36
CA MET A 130 -1.92 -0.36 9.48
C MET A 130 -0.96 0.24 10.50
N VAL A 131 0.11 0.88 10.04
CA VAL A 131 1.05 1.61 10.91
C VAL A 131 0.35 2.75 11.63
N PHE A 132 -0.52 3.49 10.95
CA PHE A 132 -1.35 4.54 11.56
C PHE A 132 -2.21 3.99 12.71
N LEU A 133 -2.90 2.86 12.46
CA LEU A 133 -3.72 2.20 13.48
C LEU A 133 -2.88 1.73 14.67
N SER A 134 -1.72 1.10 14.43
CA SER A 134 -0.80 0.67 15.48
C SER A 134 -0.32 1.84 16.33
N ILE A 135 0.07 2.97 15.72
CA ILE A 135 0.49 4.18 16.45
C ILE A 135 -0.65 4.68 17.35
N MET A 136 -1.87 4.74 16.83
CA MET A 136 -3.04 5.13 17.62
C MET A 136 -3.25 4.21 18.82
N MET A 137 -3.16 2.90 18.63
CA MET A 137 -3.36 1.92 19.70
C MET A 137 -2.26 2.00 20.76
N ILE A 138 -1.01 2.20 20.36
CA ILE A 138 0.11 2.43 21.29
C ILE A 138 -0.13 3.68 22.14
N ILE A 139 -0.59 4.79 21.54
CA ILE A 139 -0.89 6.02 22.29
C ILE A 139 -2.02 5.78 23.30
N ILE A 140 -3.11 5.13 22.88
CA ILE A 140 -4.24 4.79 23.75
C ILE A 140 -3.77 3.91 24.92
N PHE A 141 -2.94 2.90 24.66
CA PHE A 141 -2.39 2.02 25.70
C PHE A 141 -1.51 2.78 26.70
N LEU A 142 -0.65 3.68 26.23
CA LEU A 142 0.20 4.49 27.10
C LEU A 142 -0.62 5.48 27.96
N GLN A 143 -1.74 5.99 27.42
CA GLN A 143 -2.69 6.82 28.16
C GLN A 143 -3.43 6.03 29.24
N ALA A 144 -3.96 4.84 28.89
CA ALA A 144 -4.67 3.98 29.82
C ALA A 144 -3.80 3.58 31.02
N ASN A 145 -2.50 3.39 30.81
CA ASN A 145 -1.52 3.09 31.86
C ASN A 145 -0.99 4.34 32.61
N GLY A 146 -1.51 5.53 32.33
CA GLY A 146 -1.10 6.79 32.97
C GLY A 146 0.32 7.25 32.63
N LYS A 147 1.00 6.62 31.67
CA LYS A 147 2.37 6.99 31.24
C LYS A 147 2.38 8.29 30.45
N ILE A 148 1.28 8.65 29.79
CA ILE A 148 1.11 9.90 29.03
C ILE A 148 -0.21 10.54 29.43
N LYS A 149 -0.19 11.84 29.78
CA LYS A 149 -1.39 12.65 30.08
C LYS A 149 -1.81 13.59 28.93
N LYS A 150 -1.01 13.66 27.86
CA LYS A 150 -1.28 14.45 26.63
C LYS A 150 -2.12 13.64 25.63
N TYR A 151 -2.75 14.34 24.68
CA TYR A 151 -3.52 13.78 23.55
C TYR A 151 -4.85 13.12 23.94
N ASN A 152 -5.52 13.62 24.99
CA ASN A 152 -6.83 13.12 25.41
C ASN A 152 -7.92 13.37 24.36
N ASP A 153 -7.77 14.42 23.56
CA ASP A 153 -8.65 14.67 22.42
C ASP A 153 -8.31 13.70 21.25
N PRO A 154 -9.28 12.91 20.76
CA PRO A 154 -9.11 12.08 19.57
C PRO A 154 -8.53 12.82 18.36
N ARG A 155 -8.82 14.12 18.19
CA ARG A 155 -8.29 14.94 17.08
C ARG A 155 -6.79 15.16 17.20
N GLU A 156 -6.32 15.54 18.39
CA GLU A 156 -4.89 15.73 18.66
C GLU A 156 -4.11 14.42 18.47
N ARG A 157 -4.67 13.31 18.95
CA ARG A 157 -4.08 11.98 18.77
C ARG A 157 -3.96 11.60 17.29
N ASN A 158 -5.00 11.86 16.49
CA ASN A 158 -4.97 11.58 15.05
C ASN A 158 -3.92 12.43 14.32
N ILE A 159 -3.81 13.72 14.65
CA ILE A 159 -2.79 14.62 14.07
C ILE A 159 -1.38 14.13 14.42
N PHE A 160 -1.13 13.79 15.69
CA PHE A 160 0.17 13.30 16.12
C PHE A 160 0.53 11.94 15.48
N SER A 161 -0.44 11.03 15.39
CA SER A 161 -0.24 9.74 14.71
C SER A 161 0.09 9.92 13.23
N LEU A 162 -0.57 10.88 12.57
CA LEU A 162 -0.30 11.24 11.18
C LEU A 162 1.11 11.85 11.02
N GLN A 163 1.55 12.70 11.95
CA GLN A 163 2.91 13.26 11.92
C GLN A 163 3.98 12.17 12.02
N ILE A 164 3.82 11.22 12.96
CA ILE A 164 4.74 10.08 13.08
C ILE A 164 4.74 9.25 11.79
N LEU A 165 3.56 8.94 11.25
CA LEU A 165 3.44 8.20 9.98
C LEU A 165 4.17 8.90 8.83
N ILE A 166 4.01 10.21 8.70
CA ILE A 166 4.68 11.00 7.65
C ILE A 166 6.20 10.93 7.82
N ILE A 167 6.70 11.05 9.05
CA ILE A 167 8.15 10.95 9.33
C ILE A 167 8.68 9.57 8.90
N ILE A 168 7.98 8.50 9.29
CA ILE A 168 8.35 7.13 8.88
C ILE A 168 8.36 7.02 7.36
N ALA A 169 7.27 7.41 6.69
CA ALA A 169 7.16 7.31 5.24
C ALA A 169 8.23 8.11 4.49
N VAL A 170 8.61 9.30 4.97
CA VAL A 170 9.68 10.12 4.37
C VAL A 170 11.04 9.45 4.53
N VAL A 171 11.35 8.94 5.73
CA VAL A 171 12.62 8.23 5.98
C VAL A 171 12.72 6.99 5.09
N GLU A 172 11.66 6.18 5.02
CA GLU A 172 11.63 4.99 4.17
C GLU A 172 11.73 5.33 2.68
N ALA A 173 11.06 6.39 2.23
CA ALA A 173 11.15 6.85 0.83
C ALA A 173 12.56 7.30 0.47
N ILE A 174 13.26 8.03 1.35
CA ILE A 174 14.65 8.43 1.13
C ILE A 174 15.55 7.20 0.99
N LEU A 175 15.40 6.22 1.89
CA LEU A 175 16.17 4.97 1.86
C LEU A 175 15.95 4.18 0.56
N ILE A 176 14.73 4.15 0.03
CA ILE A 176 14.42 3.53 -1.27
C ILE A 176 15.09 4.29 -2.41
N ILE A 177 14.99 5.62 -2.43
CA ILE A 177 15.54 6.46 -3.51
C ILE A 177 17.07 6.28 -3.62
N ILE A 178 17.78 6.28 -2.48
CA ILE A 178 19.24 6.14 -2.45
C ILE A 178 19.73 4.71 -2.70
N THR A 179 18.82 3.74 -2.82
CA THR A 179 19.21 2.34 -3.03
C THR A 179 19.98 2.19 -4.35
N PRO A 180 21.23 1.68 -4.32
CA PRO A 180 22.13 1.75 -5.47
C PRO A 180 22.02 0.54 -6.41
N ASN A 181 21.50 -0.59 -5.94
CA ASN A 181 21.38 -1.82 -6.75
C ASN A 181 20.22 -2.70 -6.26
N THR A 182 19.88 -3.72 -7.05
CA THR A 182 18.77 -4.64 -6.81
C THR A 182 18.97 -5.51 -5.56
N THR A 183 20.20 -5.86 -5.22
CA THR A 183 20.52 -6.63 -4.01
C THR A 183 20.19 -5.85 -2.74
N ILE A 184 20.66 -4.59 -2.66
CA ILE A 184 20.37 -3.71 -1.51
C ILE A 184 18.89 -3.37 -1.47
N ALA A 185 18.23 -3.24 -2.63
CA ALA A 185 16.77 -3.09 -2.68
C ALA A 185 16.05 -4.29 -2.03
N GLY A 186 16.47 -5.52 -2.34
CA GLY A 186 15.93 -6.72 -1.71
C GLY A 186 16.09 -6.73 -0.19
N ILE A 187 17.27 -6.35 0.32
CA ILE A 187 17.55 -6.27 1.76
C ILE A 187 16.68 -5.20 2.43
N ASN A 188 16.64 -3.99 1.88
CA ASN A 188 15.83 -2.89 2.39
C ASN A 188 14.35 -3.29 2.46
N PHE A 189 13.86 -3.96 1.41
CA PHE A 189 12.49 -4.47 1.39
C PHE A 189 12.20 -5.44 2.55
N ALA A 190 13.10 -6.40 2.80
CA ALA A 190 12.94 -7.35 3.91
C ALA A 190 12.91 -6.65 5.27
N ILE A 191 13.77 -5.65 5.48
CA ILE A 191 13.82 -4.86 6.72
C ILE A 191 12.51 -4.09 6.93
N PHE A 192 12.00 -3.40 5.89
CA PHE A 192 10.73 -2.67 5.99
C PHE A 192 9.55 -3.57 6.32
N VAL A 193 9.48 -4.74 5.69
CA VAL A 193 8.44 -5.73 5.98
C VAL A 193 8.55 -6.21 7.43
N MET A 194 9.75 -6.52 7.92
CA MET A 194 9.95 -6.96 9.32
C MET A 194 9.55 -5.87 10.33
N LEU A 195 9.98 -4.63 10.13
CA LEU A 195 9.63 -3.50 11.00
C LEU A 195 8.12 -3.28 11.03
N SER A 196 7.48 -3.34 9.87
CA SER A 196 6.04 -3.16 9.76
C SER A 196 5.26 -4.32 10.39
N LEU A 197 5.75 -5.56 10.28
CA LEU A 197 5.18 -6.71 10.98
C LEU A 197 5.29 -6.57 12.50
N LEU A 198 6.42 -6.10 13.03
CA LEU A 198 6.58 -5.84 14.46
C LEU A 198 5.60 -4.76 14.95
N VAL A 199 5.41 -3.69 14.18
CA VAL A 199 4.47 -2.63 14.54
C VAL A 199 3.01 -3.10 14.48
N THR A 200 2.68 -4.00 13.55
CA THR A 200 1.30 -4.51 13.36
C THR A 200 0.92 -5.67 14.28
N THR A 201 1.87 -6.51 14.67
CA THR A 201 1.65 -7.64 15.61
C THR A 201 1.53 -7.21 17.08
N TRP A 202 1.81 -5.95 17.38
CA TRP A 202 1.54 -5.36 18.69
C TRP A 202 0.05 -5.03 18.92
N MET A 203 -0.80 -5.17 17.88
CA MET A 203 -2.27 -5.15 17.99
C MET A 203 -2.80 -6.54 18.38
#